data_AF-A0A916FQH9-F1
#
_entry.id   AF-A0A916FQH9-F1
#
_cell.length_a   1.000
_cell.length_b   1.000
_cell.length_c   1.000
_cell.angle_alpha   90.00
_cell.angle_beta   90.00
_cell.angle_gamma   90.00
#
_symmetry.space_group_name_H-M   'P 1'
#
loop_
_entity.id
_entity.type
_entity.pdbx_description
1 polymer ?
#
loop_
_entity_poly.entity_id
_entity_poly.type
_entity_poly.pdbx_seq_one_letter_code
_entity_poly.pdbx_strand_id
1 'polypeptide(L)'
;MTDEERVQHWKQLRSLKTEQERIQYRLDHQNAMQQRAKEKGVKAPAALSRSQVAQQEKDRQQERQRIYGYDLMTQAELEQHRDRLRVAKTQQERDAIRAEHRTQMEARAREQGVTLAPQRNGGSN
;
A
#
# COMPACT_ATOMS: atom_id res chain seq x y z
N MET A 1 -3.84 -15.96 -8.12
CA MET A 1 -4.60 -14.77 -7.68
C MET A 1 -4.87 -13.96 -8.94
N THR A 2 -6.13 -13.79 -9.30
CA THR A 2 -6.52 -13.01 -10.49
C THR A 2 -6.44 -11.51 -10.20
N ASP A 3 -6.53 -10.67 -11.23
CA ASP A 3 -6.53 -9.21 -11.04
C ASP A 3 -7.80 -8.71 -10.31
N GLU A 4 -8.94 -9.37 -10.52
CA GLU A 4 -10.16 -9.11 -9.74
C GLU A 4 -9.98 -9.43 -8.25
N GLU A 5 -9.34 -10.56 -7.94
CA GLU A 5 -9.05 -10.95 -6.55
C GLU A 5 -8.10 -9.97 -5.87
N ARG A 6 -7.17 -9.38 -6.62
CA ARG A 6 -6.33 -8.28 -6.12
C ARG A 6 -7.21 -7.10 -5.75
N VAL A 7 -8.05 -6.63 -6.68
CA VAL A 7 -8.94 -5.47 -6.44
C VAL A 7 -9.85 -5.68 -5.23
N GLN A 8 -10.43 -6.88 -5.06
CA GLN A 8 -11.25 -7.19 -3.88
C GLN A 8 -10.42 -7.22 -2.60
N HIS A 9 -9.22 -7.79 -2.64
CA HIS A 9 -8.30 -7.77 -1.50
C HIS A 9 -7.95 -6.32 -1.08
N TRP A 10 -7.75 -5.42 -2.03
CA TRP A 10 -7.54 -3.99 -1.76
C TRP A 10 -8.77 -3.31 -1.16
N LYS A 11 -9.94 -3.58 -1.73
CA LYS A 11 -11.20 -3.05 -1.20
C LYS A 11 -11.42 -3.48 0.24
N GLN A 12 -11.05 -4.72 0.56
CA GLN A 12 -11.14 -5.25 1.92
C GLN A 12 -10.10 -4.59 2.84
N LEU A 13 -8.82 -4.49 2.44
CA LEU A 13 -7.81 -3.78 3.25
C LEU A 13 -8.19 -2.33 3.56
N ARG A 14 -8.82 -1.64 2.59
CA ARG A 14 -9.30 -0.26 2.73
C ARG A 14 -10.45 -0.13 3.73
N SER A 15 -11.28 -1.16 3.91
CA SER A 15 -12.40 -1.11 4.86
C SER A 15 -11.95 -1.34 6.32
N LEU A 16 -10.77 -1.93 6.52
CA LEU A 16 -10.21 -2.21 7.85
C LEU A 16 -9.64 -0.93 8.47
N LYS A 17 -10.09 -0.64 9.70
CA LYS A 17 -9.81 0.62 10.39
C LYS A 17 -8.53 0.56 11.21
N THR A 18 -8.19 -0.64 11.71
CA THR A 18 -7.06 -0.82 12.63
C THR A 18 -5.93 -1.64 12.01
N GLU A 19 -4.72 -1.46 12.53
CA GLU A 19 -3.56 -2.27 12.19
C GLU A 19 -3.80 -3.75 12.51
N GLN A 20 -4.44 -4.03 13.65
CA GLN A 20 -4.74 -5.40 14.09
C GLN A 20 -5.68 -6.12 13.12
N GLU A 21 -6.74 -5.46 12.67
CA GLU A 21 -7.65 -6.01 11.66
C GLU A 21 -6.91 -6.31 10.35
N ARG A 22 -6.00 -5.42 9.92
CA ARG A 22 -5.19 -5.66 8.70
C ARG A 22 -4.23 -6.82 8.86
N ILE A 23 -3.57 -6.94 10.01
CA ILE A 23 -2.68 -8.06 10.32
C ILE A 23 -3.48 -9.36 10.29
N GLN A 24 -4.64 -9.39 10.95
CA GLN A 24 -5.50 -10.57 10.99
C GLN A 24 -5.99 -10.95 9.59
N TYR A 25 -6.50 -9.97 8.83
CA TYR A 25 -6.94 -10.20 7.46
C TYR A 25 -5.83 -10.76 6.56
N ARG A 26 -4.59 -10.26 6.69
CA ARG A 26 -3.44 -10.77 5.92
C ARG A 26 -3.09 -12.21 6.28
N LEU A 27 -3.16 -12.56 7.57
CA LEU A 27 -2.96 -13.95 8.03
C LEU A 27 -4.06 -14.87 7.46
N ASP A 28 -5.32 -14.46 7.57
CA ASP A 28 -6.46 -15.22 7.06
C ASP A 28 -6.39 -15.38 5.54
N HIS A 29 -6.06 -14.30 4.83
CA HIS A 29 -5.88 -14.31 3.39
C HIS A 29 -4.72 -15.24 2.97
N GLN A 30 -3.62 -15.24 3.71
CA GLN A 30 -2.50 -16.15 3.45
C GLN A 30 -2.90 -17.61 3.67
N ASN A 31 -3.63 -17.92 4.75
CA ASN A 31 -4.15 -19.26 5.02
C ASN A 31 -5.09 -19.74 3.91
N ALA A 32 -6.01 -18.89 3.47
CA ALA A 32 -6.90 -19.19 2.35
C ALA A 32 -6.12 -19.46 1.06
N MET A 33 -5.06 -18.69 0.79
CA MET A 33 -4.19 -18.91 -0.36
C MET A 33 -3.43 -20.25 -0.27
N GLN A 34 -3.01 -20.66 0.93
CA GLN A 34 -2.38 -21.98 1.13
C GLN A 34 -3.35 -23.13 0.91
N GLN A 35 -4.58 -23.03 1.41
CA GLN A 35 -5.62 -24.04 1.19
C GLN A 35 -5.91 -24.19 -0.29
N ARG A 36 -6.14 -23.08 -0.99
CA ARG A 36 -6.36 -23.09 -2.43
C ARG A 36 -5.17 -23.66 -3.22
N ALA A 37 -3.95 -23.37 -2.80
CA ALA A 37 -2.76 -23.92 -3.45
C ALA A 37 -2.68 -25.44 -3.26
N LYS A 38 -3.00 -25.95 -2.06
CA LYS A 38 -3.11 -27.40 -1.80
C LYS A 38 -4.18 -28.05 -2.67
N GLU A 39 -5.36 -27.45 -2.77
CA GLU A 39 -6.46 -27.93 -3.64
C GLU A 39 -6.06 -27.96 -5.12
N LYS A 40 -5.33 -26.95 -5.58
CA LYS A 40 -4.85 -26.86 -6.97
C LYS A 40 -3.58 -27.68 -7.22
N GLY A 41 -3.02 -28.35 -6.21
CA GLY A 41 -1.76 -29.09 -6.32
C GLY A 41 -0.53 -28.21 -6.60
N VAL A 42 -0.60 -26.90 -6.29
CA VAL A 42 0.49 -25.94 -6.53
C VAL A 42 1.19 -25.63 -5.22
N LYS A 43 2.53 -25.45 -5.26
CA LYS A 43 3.32 -25.06 -4.10
C LYS A 43 3.04 -23.59 -3.73
N ALA A 44 2.46 -23.35 -2.56
CA ALA A 44 2.32 -22.00 -2.01
C ALA A 44 3.63 -21.51 -1.35
N PRO A 45 3.86 -20.18 -1.30
CA PRO A 45 4.88 -19.62 -0.42
C PRO A 45 4.60 -19.97 1.04
N ALA A 46 5.67 -20.06 1.83
CA ALA A 46 5.58 -20.35 3.27
C ALA A 46 4.69 -19.32 3.99
N ALA A 47 3.89 -19.80 4.95
CA ALA A 47 3.10 -18.90 5.79
C ALA A 47 4.05 -18.07 6.66
N LEU A 48 3.75 -16.79 6.76
CA LEU A 48 4.44 -15.87 7.66
C LEU A 48 3.81 -16.01 9.05
N SER A 49 4.63 -15.92 10.08
CA SER A 49 4.12 -15.85 11.45
C SER A 49 3.39 -14.52 11.69
N ARG A 50 2.53 -14.48 12.72
CA ARG A 50 1.87 -13.24 13.16
C ARG A 50 2.88 -12.12 13.45
N SER A 51 4.02 -12.44 14.05
CA SER A 51 5.08 -11.45 14.33
C SER A 51 5.70 -10.90 13.05
N GLN A 52 5.94 -11.74 12.04
CA GLN A 52 6.46 -11.31 10.74
C GLN A 52 5.45 -10.44 9.99
N VAL A 53 4.16 -10.80 9.99
CA VAL A 53 3.12 -9.98 9.35
C VAL A 53 2.97 -8.63 10.06
N ALA A 54 3.02 -8.62 11.40
CA ALA A 54 3.00 -7.37 12.17
C ALA A 54 4.20 -6.48 11.84
N GLN A 55 5.41 -7.04 11.74
CA GLN A 55 6.59 -6.28 11.35
C GLN A 55 6.44 -5.69 9.94
N GLN A 56 5.97 -6.48 8.97
CA GLN A 56 5.72 -5.99 7.61
C GLN A 56 4.65 -4.89 7.55
N GLU A 57 3.62 -4.95 8.40
CA GLU A 57 2.63 -3.88 8.47
C GLU A 57 3.24 -2.60 9.03
N LYS A 58 4.05 -2.69 10.10
CA LYS A 58 4.79 -1.55 10.64
C LYS A 58 5.70 -0.91 9.60
N ASP A 59 6.49 -1.71 8.89
CA ASP A 59 7.39 -1.20 7.84
C ASP A 59 6.59 -0.50 6.74
N ARG A 60 5.45 -1.07 6.32
CA ARG A 60 4.54 -0.43 5.36
C ARG A 60 3.96 0.88 5.87
N GLN A 61 3.63 0.98 7.16
CA GLN A 61 3.15 2.22 7.76
C GLN A 61 4.25 3.29 7.76
N GLN A 62 5.48 2.93 8.14
CA GLN A 62 6.63 3.84 8.08
C GLN A 62 6.91 4.32 6.64
N GLU A 63 6.82 3.44 5.65
CA GLU A 63 6.95 3.82 4.25
C GLU A 63 5.83 4.76 3.78
N ARG A 64 4.59 4.57 4.27
CA ARG A 64 3.49 5.49 3.93
C ARG A 64 3.75 6.89 4.47
N GLN A 65 4.26 7.00 5.69
CA GLN A 65 4.62 8.28 6.30
C GLN A 65 5.70 9.05 5.53
N ARG A 66 6.47 8.37 4.66
CA ARG A 66 7.45 9.00 3.77
C ARG A 66 6.84 9.55 2.47
N ILE A 67 5.57 9.27 2.20
CA ILE A 67 4.89 9.77 0.99
C ILE A 67 4.63 11.26 1.13
N TYR A 68 4.95 12.03 0.10
CA TYR A 68 4.69 13.46 0.06
C TYR A 68 3.20 13.76 0.24
N GLY A 69 2.88 14.64 1.18
CA GLY A 69 1.50 14.97 1.53
C GLY A 69 0.77 13.89 2.34
N TYR A 70 1.47 12.94 2.98
CA TYR A 70 0.88 11.88 3.80
C TYR A 70 -0.23 12.38 4.74
N ASP A 71 0.01 13.49 5.45
CA ASP A 71 -0.94 14.05 6.41
C ASP A 71 -2.24 14.58 5.77
N LEU A 72 -2.24 14.83 4.46
CA LEU A 72 -3.40 15.32 3.69
C LEU A 72 -4.13 14.21 2.93
N MET A 73 -3.73 12.96 3.14
CA MET A 73 -4.26 11.80 2.44
C MET A 73 -5.01 10.87 3.37
N THR A 74 -5.99 10.20 2.80
CA THR A 74 -6.59 9.03 3.44
C THR A 74 -5.72 7.80 3.23
N GLN A 75 -5.85 6.81 4.12
CA GLN A 75 -5.19 5.51 3.97
C GLN A 75 -5.53 4.82 2.63
N ALA A 76 -6.77 5.01 2.17
CA ALA A 76 -7.27 4.52 0.89
C ALA A 76 -6.48 5.06 -0.31
N GLU A 77 -6.20 6.36 -0.30
CA GLU A 77 -5.48 7.06 -1.37
C GLU A 77 -3.99 6.71 -1.34
N LEU A 78 -3.41 6.53 -0.15
CA LEU A 78 -2.01 6.10 0.00
C LEU A 78 -1.77 4.72 -0.62
N GLU A 79 -2.69 3.78 -0.40
CA GLU A 79 -2.62 2.45 -1.02
C GLU A 79 -2.73 2.54 -2.54
N GLN A 80 -3.70 3.29 -3.04
CA GLN A 80 -3.88 3.48 -4.48
C GLN A 80 -2.64 4.10 -5.12
N HIS A 81 -2.04 5.12 -4.49
CA HIS A 81 -0.80 5.72 -4.98
C HIS A 81 0.34 4.68 -5.05
N ARG A 82 0.53 3.89 -3.99
CA ARG A 82 1.55 2.84 -3.94
C ARG A 82 1.34 1.76 -4.99
N ASP A 83 0.09 1.42 -5.27
CA ASP A 83 -0.25 0.42 -6.29
C ASP A 83 0.02 0.92 -7.70
N ARG A 84 -0.34 2.17 -8.01
CA ARG A 84 0.02 2.77 -9.29
C ARG A 84 1.53 2.69 -9.49
N LEU A 85 2.33 3.01 -8.47
CA LEU A 85 3.79 2.89 -8.52
C LEU A 85 4.29 1.44 -8.69
N ARG A 86 3.59 0.47 -8.10
CA ARG A 86 3.92 -0.96 -8.18
C ARG A 86 3.59 -1.56 -9.55
N VAL A 87 2.47 -1.14 -10.14
CA VAL A 87 2.02 -1.59 -11.47
C VAL A 87 2.82 -0.91 -12.59
N ALA A 88 3.27 0.32 -12.36
CA ALA A 88 4.15 1.05 -13.28
C ALA A 88 5.44 0.25 -13.55
N LYS A 89 5.68 0.01 -14.85
CA LYS A 89 6.76 -0.85 -15.34
C LYS A 89 8.03 -0.04 -15.61
N THR A 90 7.87 1.25 -15.94
CA THR A 90 8.99 2.12 -16.30
C THR A 90 9.24 3.19 -15.25
N GLN A 91 10.47 3.70 -15.24
CA GLN A 91 10.83 4.82 -14.38
C GLN A 91 10.06 6.09 -14.76
N GLN A 92 9.84 6.32 -16.06
CA GLN A 92 9.05 7.44 -16.58
C GLN A 92 7.60 7.42 -16.08
N GLU A 93 6.93 6.25 -16.10
CA GLU A 93 5.57 6.10 -15.55
C GLU A 93 5.54 6.41 -14.05
N ARG A 94 6.54 5.92 -13.30
CA ARG A 94 6.65 6.19 -11.87
C ARG A 94 6.85 7.68 -11.58
N ASP A 95 7.66 8.36 -12.38
CA ASP A 95 7.91 9.80 -12.24
C ASP A 95 6.69 10.63 -12.60
N ALA A 96 5.93 10.24 -13.64
CA ALA A 96 4.65 10.84 -13.97
C ALA A 96 3.64 10.68 -12.81
N ILE A 97 3.53 9.48 -12.23
CA ILE A 97 2.65 9.22 -11.07
C ILE A 97 3.05 10.06 -9.85
N ARG A 98 4.35 10.22 -9.59
CA ARG A 98 4.86 11.07 -8.49
C ARG A 98 4.58 12.55 -8.74
N ALA A 99 4.75 13.01 -9.98
CA ALA A 99 4.48 14.39 -10.36
C ALA A 99 2.99 14.73 -10.21
N GLU A 100 2.11 13.90 -10.77
CA GLU A 100 0.65 14.01 -10.63
C GLU A 100 0.25 14.05 -9.15
N HIS A 101 0.84 13.16 -8.34
CA HIS A 101 0.60 13.11 -6.91
C HIS A 101 1.01 14.40 -6.19
N ARG A 102 2.20 14.94 -6.50
CA ARG A 102 2.65 16.21 -5.93
C ARG A 102 1.68 17.34 -6.24
N THR A 103 1.27 17.51 -7.51
CA THR A 103 0.31 18.54 -7.90
C THR A 103 -1.01 18.41 -7.14
N GLN A 104 -1.53 17.19 -6.98
CA GLN A 104 -2.75 16.95 -6.20
C GLN A 104 -2.59 17.35 -4.73
N MET A 105 -1.45 17.02 -4.11
CA MET A 105 -1.19 17.35 -2.72
C MET A 105 -0.99 18.86 -2.53
N GLU A 106 -0.28 19.52 -3.44
CA GLU A 106 -0.12 20.98 -3.42
C GLU A 106 -1.46 21.72 -3.55
N ALA A 107 -2.35 21.24 -4.43
CA ALA A 107 -3.70 21.78 -4.58
C ALA A 107 -4.50 21.65 -3.27
N ARG A 108 -4.54 20.45 -2.66
CA ARG A 108 -5.21 20.24 -1.36
C ARG A 108 -4.60 21.10 -0.25
N ALA A 109 -3.27 21.21 -0.23
CA ALA A 109 -2.57 21.99 0.77
C ALA A 109 -2.98 23.46 0.70
N ARG A 110 -3.05 24.00 -0.53
CA ARG A 110 -3.54 25.35 -0.78
C ARG A 110 -5.01 25.53 -0.39
N GLU A 111 -5.87 24.56 -0.70
CA GLU A 111 -7.29 24.59 -0.33
C GLU A 111 -7.50 24.56 1.19
N GLN A 112 -6.68 23.81 1.92
CA GLN A 112 -6.74 23.69 3.38
C GLN A 112 -5.92 24.75 4.13
N GLY A 113 -5.19 25.61 3.41
CA GLY A 113 -4.32 26.64 4.01
C GLY A 113 -3.11 26.07 4.76
N VAL A 114 -2.70 24.84 4.45
CA VAL A 114 -1.57 24.14 5.06
C VAL A 114 -0.35 24.20 4.15
N THR A 115 0.84 24.30 4.72
CA THR A 115 2.09 24.27 3.95
C THR A 115 2.69 22.87 4.01
N LEU A 116 2.82 22.23 2.85
CA LEU A 116 3.52 20.95 2.78
C LEU A 116 5.02 21.16 2.92
N ALA A 117 5.65 20.38 3.81
CA ALA A 117 7.10 20.33 3.88
C ALA A 117 7.67 19.90 2.51
N PRO A 118 8.77 20.51 2.03
CA PRO A 118 9.39 20.09 0.78
C PRO A 118 9.69 18.60 0.82
N GLN A 119 9.54 17.91 -0.31
CA GLN A 119 9.85 16.48 -0.36
C GLN A 119 11.26 16.30 0.21
N ARG A 120 11.40 15.56 1.32
CA ARG A 120 12.72 15.14 1.76
C ARG A 120 13.22 14.25 0.63
N ASN A 121 14.22 14.74 -0.11
CA ASN A 121 14.85 14.02 -1.20
C ASN A 121 15.45 12.74 -0.60
N GLY A 122 14.63 11.68 -0.56
CA GLY A 122 15.05 10.35 -0.17
C GLY A 122 15.85 9.80 -1.34
N GLY A 123 17.14 10.13 -1.36
CA GLY A 123 18.10 9.48 -2.22
C GLY A 123 17.90 7.97 -2.11
N SER A 124 17.71 7.36 -3.28
CA SER A 124 17.74 5.92 -3.46
C SER A 124 18.94 5.32 -2.73
N ASN A 125 18.72 4.23 -2.02
CA ASN A 125 19.72 3.17 -1.89
C ASN A 125 19.23 1.99 -2.70
#